data_AF-A0A379N179-F1
#
_entry.id   AF-A0A379N179-F1
#
_cell.length_a   1.000
_cell.length_b   1.000
_cell.length_c   1.000
_cell.angle_alpha   90.00
_cell.angle_beta   90.00
_cell.angle_gamma   90.00
#
_symmetry.space_group_name_H-M   'P 1'
#
loop_
_entity.id
_entity.type
_entity.pdbx_description
1 polymer ?
#
loop_
_entity_poly.entity_id
_entity_poly.type
_entity_poly.pdbx_seq_one_letter_code
_entity_poly.pdbx_strand_id
1 'polypeptide(L)'
;MCLPKTAKRRGREFPHRLDPLPTQGYQLPFTPRDIYRQGLAALARHVAAAFSNRRFQELGGEDQDKLLAGLEKGEVKLDGFDGKVLFEQVYGNVMEGYFADPIYGGNKGMVGWRMIGFPGTRYDFRDVIAHPNQRYTIPPVGLMGRPEWGGPGGPPITAGSGGRI
;
A
#
# COMPACT_ATOMS: atom_id res chain seq x y z
N MET A 1 -47.17 -4.13 8.37
CA MET A 1 -46.54 -4.59 7.11
C MET A 1 -45.22 -5.26 7.49
N CYS A 2 -45.13 -6.58 7.30
CA CYS A 2 -44.03 -7.41 7.79
C CYS A 2 -42.91 -7.45 6.73
N LEU A 3 -41.68 -7.06 7.10
CA LEU A 3 -40.52 -7.22 6.22
C LEU A 3 -40.08 -8.70 6.21
N PRO A 4 -39.83 -9.30 5.04
CA PRO A 4 -39.51 -10.72 4.94
C PRO A 4 -38.11 -11.05 5.49
N LYS A 5 -38.05 -12.16 6.24
CA LYS A 5 -36.81 -12.73 6.79
C LYS A 5 -35.96 -13.27 5.63
N THR A 6 -34.89 -12.57 5.27
CA THR A 6 -33.87 -13.10 4.35
C THR A 6 -32.97 -14.11 5.07
N ALA A 7 -32.80 -15.27 4.44
CA ALA A 7 -32.09 -16.43 4.95
C ALA A 7 -30.65 -16.12 5.40
N LYS A 8 -30.35 -16.49 6.65
CA LYS A 8 -29.01 -16.43 7.24
C LYS A 8 -28.09 -17.44 6.55
N ARG A 9 -27.28 -17.00 5.59
CA ARG A 9 -26.13 -17.77 5.13
C ARG A 9 -25.22 -17.94 6.35
N ARG A 10 -25.05 -19.17 6.84
CA ARG A 10 -24.07 -19.52 7.88
C ARG A 10 -22.66 -19.46 7.26
N GLY A 11 -22.16 -18.25 7.05
CA GLY A 11 -20.74 -17.97 6.92
C GLY A 11 -20.17 -17.73 8.31
N ARG A 12 -18.92 -18.15 8.56
CA ARG A 12 -18.16 -17.72 9.73
C ARG A 12 -17.89 -16.22 9.58
N GLU A 13 -18.80 -15.40 10.06
CA GLU A 13 -18.62 -13.96 10.15
C GLU A 13 -17.93 -13.69 11.48
N PHE A 14 -16.67 -13.25 11.44
CA PHE A 14 -15.97 -12.83 12.64
C PHE A 14 -16.72 -11.63 13.23
N PRO A 15 -16.91 -11.53 14.56
CA PRO A 15 -17.68 -10.45 15.15
C PRO A 15 -16.94 -9.12 14.95
N HIS A 16 -17.36 -8.38 13.93
CA HIS A 16 -16.98 -6.99 13.69
C HIS A 16 -17.56 -6.12 14.81
N ARG A 17 -16.71 -5.45 15.59
CA ARG A 17 -17.16 -4.56 16.67
C ARG A 17 -17.54 -3.21 16.06
N LEU A 18 -18.78 -2.79 16.25
CA LEU A 18 -19.30 -1.50 15.77
C LEU A 18 -18.70 -0.29 16.53
N ASP A 19 -18.15 -0.54 17.71
CA ASP A 19 -17.45 0.47 18.54
C ASP A 19 -16.05 -0.04 18.91
N PRO A 20 -15.10 -0.04 17.95
CA PRO A 20 -13.76 -0.55 18.19
C PRO A 20 -12.94 0.44 19.04
N LEU A 21 -12.11 -0.08 19.93
CA LEU A 21 -11.11 0.75 20.60
C LEU A 21 -10.11 1.25 19.55
N PRO A 22 -9.48 2.44 19.74
CA PRO A 22 -8.47 2.96 18.80
C PRO A 22 -7.34 1.99 18.49
N THR A 23 -7.02 1.08 19.41
CA THR A 23 -5.96 0.06 19.27
C THR A 23 -6.37 -1.18 18.46
N GLN A 24 -7.66 -1.33 18.14
CA GLN A 24 -8.18 -2.52 17.44
C GLN A 24 -8.17 -2.39 15.91
N GLY A 25 -7.79 -1.23 15.38
CA GLY A 25 -7.67 -1.00 13.94
C GLY A 25 -9.00 -1.15 13.18
N TYR A 26 -8.90 -1.50 11.90
CA TYR A 26 -10.05 -1.67 11.01
C TYR A 26 -10.93 -2.85 11.43
N GLN A 27 -12.21 -2.60 11.66
CA GLN A 27 -13.17 -3.60 12.15
C GLN A 27 -14.44 -3.71 11.28
N LEU A 28 -14.49 -3.10 10.09
CA LEU A 28 -15.66 -3.18 9.22
C LEU A 28 -15.77 -4.54 8.51
N PRO A 29 -16.99 -4.96 8.09
CA PRO A 29 -17.22 -6.25 7.44
C PRO A 29 -16.72 -6.34 6.00
N PHE A 30 -16.15 -5.27 5.45
CA PHE A 30 -15.66 -5.28 4.07
C PHE A 30 -14.26 -5.89 3.99
N THR A 31 -14.08 -6.83 3.07
CA THR A 31 -12.74 -7.25 2.66
C THR A 31 -12.04 -6.10 1.91
N PRO A 32 -10.70 -6.10 1.81
CA PRO A 32 -10.01 -5.10 0.99
C PRO A 32 -10.54 -5.02 -0.45
N ARG A 33 -10.90 -6.17 -1.04
CA ARG A 33 -11.55 -6.25 -2.36
C ARG A 33 -12.87 -5.49 -2.38
N ASP A 34 -13.70 -5.66 -1.35
CA ASP A 34 -15.00 -5.00 -1.27
C ASP A 34 -14.84 -3.49 -1.12
N ILE A 35 -13.88 -3.03 -0.31
CA ILE A 35 -13.57 -1.60 -0.17
C ILE A 35 -13.24 -0.99 -1.52
N TYR A 36 -12.34 -1.61 -2.30
CA TYR A 36 -12.00 -1.12 -3.63
C TYR A 36 -13.20 -1.12 -4.57
N ARG A 37 -13.93 -2.24 -4.68
CA ARG A 37 -15.02 -2.36 -5.66
C ARG A 37 -16.18 -1.42 -5.33
N GLN A 38 -16.59 -1.36 -4.08
CA GLN A 38 -17.74 -0.56 -3.65
C GLN A 38 -17.35 0.91 -3.52
N GLY A 39 -16.20 1.20 -2.92
CA GLY A 39 -15.69 2.56 -2.75
C GLY A 39 -15.37 3.25 -4.08
N LEU A 40 -14.67 2.60 -5.02
CA LEU A 40 -14.40 3.21 -6.32
C LEU A 40 -15.67 3.41 -7.15
N ALA A 41 -16.64 2.49 -7.05
CA ALA A 41 -17.93 2.67 -7.72
C ALA A 41 -18.72 3.86 -7.12
N ALA A 42 -18.70 4.01 -5.79
CA ALA A 42 -19.34 5.13 -5.10
C ALA A 42 -18.64 6.47 -5.41
N LEU A 43 -17.31 6.48 -5.45
CA LEU A 43 -16.51 7.63 -5.85
C LEU A 43 -16.80 8.03 -7.30
N ALA A 44 -16.84 7.07 -8.22
CA ALA A 44 -17.15 7.35 -9.62
C ALA A 44 -18.54 7.99 -9.79
N ARG A 45 -19.56 7.50 -9.07
CA ARG A 45 -20.89 8.13 -9.06
C ARG A 45 -20.86 9.54 -8.48
N HIS A 46 -20.14 9.75 -7.37
CA HIS A 46 -20.00 11.07 -6.76
C HIS A 46 -19.33 12.06 -7.71
N VAL A 47 -18.23 11.67 -8.36
CA VAL A 47 -17.52 12.53 -9.31
C VAL A 47 -18.40 12.85 -10.52
N ALA A 48 -19.09 11.85 -11.08
CA ALA A 48 -19.98 12.08 -12.20
C ALA A 48 -21.11 13.08 -11.84
N ALA A 49 -21.67 12.98 -10.63
CA ALA A 49 -22.71 13.88 -10.17
C ALA A 49 -22.19 15.30 -9.89
N ALA A 50 -21.00 15.43 -9.29
CA ALA A 50 -20.44 16.72 -8.88
C ALA A 50 -19.71 17.47 -10.01
N PHE A 51 -19.22 16.77 -11.04
CA PHE A 51 -18.33 17.33 -12.07
C PHE A 51 -18.82 17.08 -13.50
N SER A 52 -20.12 17.30 -13.75
CA SER A 52 -20.71 17.25 -15.10
C SER A 52 -20.41 15.94 -15.86
N ASN A 53 -20.58 14.81 -15.17
CA ASN A 53 -20.35 13.46 -15.70
C ASN A 53 -18.90 13.13 -16.12
N ARG A 54 -17.92 13.88 -15.59
CA ARG A 54 -16.48 13.57 -15.75
C ARG A 54 -16.08 12.36 -14.91
N ARG A 55 -14.95 11.76 -15.28
CA ARG A 55 -14.24 10.76 -14.48
C ARG A 55 -13.17 11.43 -13.60
N PHE A 56 -12.77 10.76 -12.52
CA PHE A 56 -11.76 11.30 -11.59
C PHE A 56 -10.47 11.75 -12.30
N GLN A 57 -9.93 10.89 -13.17
CA GLN A 57 -8.71 11.18 -13.94
C GLN A 57 -8.86 12.32 -14.96
N GLU A 58 -10.09 12.74 -15.24
CA GLU A 58 -10.35 13.87 -16.14
C GLU A 58 -10.36 15.19 -15.37
N LEU A 59 -10.49 15.18 -14.04
CA LEU A 59 -10.48 16.40 -13.22
C LEU A 59 -9.11 17.09 -13.25
N GLY A 60 -9.09 18.40 -13.02
CA GLY A 60 -7.84 19.13 -12.83
C GLY A 60 -7.14 18.70 -11.54
N GLY A 61 -5.80 18.84 -11.47
CA GLY A 61 -5.01 18.39 -10.32
C GLY A 61 -5.51 18.97 -8.99
N GLU A 62 -5.82 20.27 -8.95
CA GLU A 62 -6.36 20.90 -7.74
C GLU A 62 -7.71 20.32 -7.30
N ASP A 63 -8.58 19.93 -8.24
CA ASP A 63 -9.87 19.35 -7.92
C ASP A 63 -9.72 17.90 -7.44
N GLN A 64 -8.76 17.15 -8.01
CA GLN A 64 -8.39 15.82 -7.52
C GLN A 64 -7.88 15.90 -6.07
N ASP A 65 -6.97 16.84 -5.79
CA ASP A 65 -6.39 17.04 -4.46
C ASP A 65 -7.46 17.46 -3.44
N LYS A 66 -8.34 18.41 -3.80
CA LYS A 66 -9.47 18.82 -2.94
C LYS A 66 -10.40 17.65 -2.63
N LEU A 67 -10.73 16.84 -3.63
CA LEU A 67 -11.59 15.68 -3.45
C LEU A 67 -10.94 14.63 -2.54
N LEU A 68 -9.66 14.33 -2.75
CA LEU A 68 -8.89 13.40 -1.93
C LEU A 68 -8.77 13.88 -0.48
N ALA A 69 -8.43 15.16 -0.27
CA ALA A 69 -8.37 15.77 1.06
C ALA A 69 -9.74 15.77 1.76
N GLY A 70 -10.83 15.97 0.99
CA GLY A 70 -12.19 15.88 1.50
C GLY A 70 -12.58 14.44 1.90
N LEU A 71 -12.09 13.42 1.19
CA LEU A 71 -12.27 12.01 1.58
C LEU A 71 -11.47 11.68 2.85
N GLU A 72 -10.23 12.14 2.96
CA GLU A 72 -9.38 11.97 4.15
C GLU A 72 -10.06 12.52 5.42
N LYS A 73 -10.63 13.72 5.32
CA LYS A 73 -11.34 14.39 6.43
C LYS A 73 -12.75 13.84 6.68
N GLY A 74 -13.28 13.00 5.80
CA GLY A 74 -14.65 12.49 5.86
C GLY A 74 -15.74 13.54 5.55
N GLU A 75 -15.34 14.64 4.91
CA GLU A 75 -16.23 15.73 4.48
C GLU A 75 -17.01 15.34 3.21
N VAL A 76 -16.40 14.54 2.34
CA VAL A 76 -17.04 14.03 1.12
C VAL A 76 -17.91 12.82 1.46
N LYS A 77 -19.22 12.93 1.24
CA LYS A 77 -20.16 11.83 1.43
C LYS A 77 -20.36 11.08 0.12
N LEU A 78 -19.93 9.81 0.10
CA LEU A 78 -20.19 8.90 -1.00
C LEU A 78 -21.50 8.16 -0.74
N ASP A 79 -22.34 8.05 -1.77
CA ASP A 79 -23.61 7.34 -1.64
C ASP A 79 -23.38 5.83 -1.49
N GLY A 80 -23.84 5.29 -0.36
CA GLY A 80 -23.74 3.88 0.00
C GLY A 80 -22.36 3.39 0.42
N PHE A 81 -21.38 4.28 0.65
CA PHE A 81 -20.04 3.88 1.12
C PHE A 81 -19.36 4.99 1.93
N ASP A 82 -18.51 4.62 2.89
CA ASP A 82 -17.70 5.61 3.62
C ASP A 82 -16.44 5.98 2.82
N GLY A 83 -16.37 7.23 2.36
CA GLY A 83 -15.23 7.74 1.59
C GLY A 83 -13.91 7.74 2.37
N LYS A 84 -13.96 7.91 3.70
CA LYS A 84 -12.77 7.89 4.55
C LYS A 84 -12.14 6.50 4.61
N VAL A 85 -12.99 5.46 4.67
CA VAL A 85 -12.55 4.06 4.64
C VAL A 85 -11.84 3.72 3.32
N LEU A 86 -12.37 4.19 2.18
CA LEU A 86 -11.71 4.02 0.90
C LEU A 86 -10.34 4.72 0.88
N PHE A 87 -10.29 5.98 1.34
CA PHE A 87 -9.05 6.75 1.36
C PHE A 87 -7.97 6.08 2.21
N GLU A 88 -8.30 5.67 3.45
CA GLU A 88 -7.38 4.99 4.36
C GLU A 88 -6.84 3.69 3.76
N GLN A 89 -7.69 2.88 3.11
CA GLN A 89 -7.26 1.65 2.45
C GLN A 89 -6.30 1.91 1.28
N VAL A 90 -6.57 2.93 0.47
CA VAL A 90 -5.69 3.30 -0.65
C VAL A 90 -4.37 3.85 -0.12
N TYR A 91 -4.42 4.74 0.86
CA TYR A 91 -3.24 5.34 1.48
C TYR A 91 -2.33 4.28 2.10
N GLY A 92 -2.89 3.35 2.87
CA GLY A 92 -2.13 2.22 3.44
C GLY A 92 -1.42 1.40 2.35
N ASN A 93 -2.13 1.04 1.28
CA ASN A 93 -1.55 0.26 0.18
C ASN A 93 -0.47 1.03 -0.60
N VAL A 94 -0.61 2.35 -0.74
CA VAL A 94 0.40 3.20 -1.37
C VAL A 94 1.66 3.23 -0.50
N MET A 95 1.52 3.39 0.81
CA MET A 95 2.64 3.34 1.74
C MET A 95 3.32 1.97 1.73
N GLU A 96 2.55 0.89 1.78
CA GLU A 96 3.06 -0.48 1.65
C GLU A 96 3.81 -0.66 0.33
N GLY A 97 3.23 -0.28 -0.81
CA GLY A 97 3.88 -0.39 -2.11
C GLY A 97 5.12 0.49 -2.27
N TYR A 98 5.16 1.65 -1.61
CA TYR A 98 6.29 2.58 -1.69
C TYR A 98 7.49 2.09 -0.86
N PHE A 99 7.25 1.38 0.25
CA PHE A 99 8.31 0.86 1.13
C PHE A 99 8.54 -0.65 1.03
N ALA A 100 7.73 -1.39 0.27
CA ALA A 100 7.94 -2.79 0.00
C ALA A 100 9.17 -3.04 -0.90
N ASP A 101 9.54 -4.30 -1.03
CA ASP A 101 10.57 -4.73 -1.99
C ASP A 101 10.12 -4.42 -3.43
N PRO A 102 11.02 -3.93 -4.31
CA PRO A 102 10.68 -3.64 -5.71
C PRO A 102 10.09 -4.82 -6.49
N ILE A 103 10.31 -6.07 -6.05
CA ILE A 103 9.75 -7.27 -6.68
C ILE A 103 8.21 -7.25 -6.74
N TYR A 104 7.56 -6.54 -5.81
CA TYR A 104 6.10 -6.41 -5.78
C TYR A 104 5.56 -5.37 -6.78
N GLY A 105 6.42 -4.79 -7.62
CA GLY A 105 6.08 -3.81 -8.65
C GLY A 105 6.03 -2.35 -8.14
N GLY A 106 6.15 -2.15 -6.83
CA GLY A 106 6.31 -0.85 -6.18
C GLY A 106 7.77 -0.42 -6.05
N ASN A 107 8.03 0.55 -5.16
CA ASN A 107 9.35 1.06 -4.74
C ASN A 107 10.43 1.00 -5.83
N LYS A 108 10.12 1.50 -7.03
CA LYS A 108 10.94 1.24 -8.21
C LYS A 108 12.36 1.73 -7.99
N GLY A 109 13.31 0.82 -8.16
CA GLY A 109 14.72 1.10 -7.93
C GLY A 109 15.04 1.44 -6.48
N MET A 110 14.26 1.00 -5.48
CA MET A 110 14.54 1.17 -4.05
C MET A 110 14.64 2.63 -3.61
N VAL A 111 13.87 3.53 -4.23
CA VAL A 111 13.86 4.98 -3.90
C VAL A 111 13.42 5.21 -2.46
N GLY A 112 12.33 4.56 -2.03
CA GLY A 112 11.83 4.69 -0.66
C GLY A 112 12.86 4.22 0.37
N TRP A 113 13.57 3.13 0.06
CA TRP A 113 14.65 2.62 0.90
C TRP A 113 15.85 3.55 0.97
N ARG A 114 16.28 4.12 -0.17
CA ARG A 114 17.35 5.12 -0.18
C ARG A 114 16.98 6.37 0.62
N MET A 115 15.73 6.81 0.53
CA MET A 115 15.23 7.99 1.26
C MET A 115 15.37 7.81 2.77
N ILE A 116 14.96 6.67 3.31
CA ILE A 116 15.02 6.39 4.76
C ILE A 116 16.37 5.78 5.21
N GLY A 117 17.30 5.54 4.28
CA GLY A 117 18.57 4.88 4.55
C GLY A 117 18.44 3.39 4.87
N PHE A 118 17.36 2.74 4.46
CA PHE A 118 17.17 1.30 4.66
C PHE A 118 18.11 0.51 3.72
N PRO A 119 18.95 -0.40 4.26
CA PRO A 119 19.94 -1.14 3.47
C PRO A 119 19.35 -2.27 2.62
N GLY A 120 18.04 -2.51 2.70
CA GLY A 120 17.36 -3.60 2.01
C GLY A 120 17.53 -4.96 2.70
N THR A 121 17.16 -6.04 2.02
CA THR A 121 17.21 -7.42 2.50
C THR A 121 18.61 -8.03 2.36
N ARG A 122 19.63 -7.33 2.89
CA ARG A 122 21.01 -7.82 2.88
C ARG A 122 21.17 -8.96 3.88
N TYR A 123 21.90 -9.99 3.47
CA TYR A 123 22.15 -11.16 4.31
C TYR A 123 23.27 -10.93 5.34
N ASP A 124 24.31 -10.16 5.00
CA ASP A 124 25.51 -10.01 5.83
C ASP A 124 25.75 -8.56 6.25
N PHE A 125 25.97 -8.38 7.56
CA PHE A 125 26.29 -7.10 8.22
C PHE A 125 27.54 -7.18 9.11
N ARG A 126 28.32 -8.28 9.07
CA ARG A 126 29.47 -8.48 9.97
C ARG A 126 30.49 -7.33 9.89
N ASP A 127 30.73 -6.80 8.70
CA ASP A 127 31.70 -5.72 8.47
C ASP A 127 31.28 -4.38 9.10
N VAL A 128 29.97 -4.17 9.31
CA VAL A 128 29.42 -2.91 9.85
C VAL A 128 29.00 -3.01 11.31
N ILE A 129 28.80 -4.21 11.85
CA ILE A 129 28.45 -4.43 13.26
C ILE A 129 29.51 -3.86 14.22
N ALA A 130 30.78 -3.95 13.86
CA ALA A 130 31.88 -3.40 14.66
C ALA A 130 31.94 -1.86 14.66
N HIS A 131 31.13 -1.19 13.83
CA HIS A 131 31.17 0.25 13.58
C HIS A 131 29.80 0.91 13.84
N PRO A 132 29.32 0.93 15.10
CA PRO A 132 28.04 1.55 15.44
C PRO A 132 28.06 3.06 15.15
N ASN A 133 26.89 3.64 14.88
CA ASN A 133 26.69 5.07 14.59
C ASN A 133 27.39 5.59 13.32
N GLN A 134 27.94 4.72 12.48
CA GLN A 134 28.44 5.11 11.16
C GLN A 134 27.36 4.99 10.10
N ARG A 135 27.33 5.95 9.18
CA ARG A 135 26.37 5.95 8.08
C ARG A 135 26.64 4.76 7.16
N TYR A 136 25.62 3.95 6.92
CA TYR A 136 25.68 2.89 5.92
C TYR A 136 25.71 3.49 4.51
N THR A 137 26.78 3.25 3.76
CA THR A 137 27.01 3.85 2.43
C THR A 137 26.70 2.90 1.27
N ILE A 138 26.53 1.61 1.56
CA ILE A 138 26.32 0.61 0.51
C ILE A 138 24.87 0.70 0.00
N PRO A 139 24.62 0.67 -1.32
CA PRO A 139 23.27 0.76 -1.88
C PRO A 139 22.31 -0.32 -1.34
N PRO A 140 20.99 -0.11 -1.34
CA PRO A 140 20.07 -1.15 -0.93
C PRO A 140 20.10 -2.39 -1.84
N VAL A 141 19.71 -3.55 -1.29
CA VAL A 141 19.57 -4.83 -2.02
C VAL A 141 18.17 -5.37 -1.78
N GLY A 142 17.44 -5.74 -2.83
CA GLY A 142 16.14 -6.41 -2.71
C GLY A 142 16.28 -7.93 -2.67
N LEU A 143 15.16 -8.63 -2.54
CA LEU A 143 15.08 -10.09 -2.51
C LEU A 143 15.61 -10.73 -3.80
N MET A 144 15.43 -10.06 -4.93
CA MET A 144 15.97 -10.49 -6.22
C MET A 144 17.48 -10.18 -6.39
N GLY A 145 18.10 -9.61 -5.36
CA GLY A 145 19.47 -9.12 -5.41
C GLY A 145 19.56 -7.69 -5.95
N ARG A 146 20.74 -7.31 -6.44
CA ARG A 146 20.94 -6.00 -7.07
C ARG A 146 20.69 -6.06 -8.59
N PRO A 147 20.20 -4.99 -9.22
CA PRO A 147 20.03 -4.92 -10.67
C PRO A 147 21.30 -5.28 -11.44
N GLU A 148 22.48 -4.90 -10.92
CA GLU A 148 23.78 -5.25 -11.48
C GLU A 148 24.12 -6.76 -11.46
N TRP A 149 23.37 -7.58 -10.72
CA TRP A 149 23.58 -9.03 -10.66
C TRP A 149 22.78 -9.80 -11.73
N GLY A 150 21.81 -9.16 -12.40
CA GLY A 150 20.87 -9.81 -13.32
C GLY A 150 20.87 -9.31 -14.77
N GLY A 151 21.76 -8.39 -15.15
CA GLY A 151 21.82 -7.80 -16.51
C GLY A 151 22.95 -8.37 -17.39
N PRO A 152 22.84 -8.29 -18.74
CA PRO A 152 23.95 -8.58 -19.64
C PRO A 152 25.04 -7.53 -19.42
N GLY A 153 26.04 -7.87 -18.60
CA GLY A 153 27.08 -6.95 -18.12
C GLY A 153 27.32 -6.98 -16.60
N GLY A 154 26.52 -7.75 -15.83
CA GLY A 154 26.87 -8.07 -14.45
C GLY A 154 28.16 -8.91 -14.39
N PRO A 155 29.00 -8.76 -13.36
CA PRO A 155 30.15 -9.65 -13.19
C PRO A 155 29.64 -11.09 -13.17
N PRO A 156 30.30 -12.03 -13.88
CA PRO A 156 29.86 -13.41 -13.89
C PRO A 156 29.76 -13.89 -12.45
N ILE A 157 28.66 -14.58 -12.15
CA ILE A 157 28.53 -15.43 -10.95
C ILE A 157 29.54 -16.56 -11.06
N THR A 158 30.83 -16.24 -10.89
CA THR A 158 31.86 -17.25 -10.67
C THR A 158 31.61 -17.80 -9.29
N ALA A 159 31.19 -19.06 -9.22
CA ALA A 159 31.31 -19.86 -8.02
C ALA A 159 32.78 -19.82 -7.58
N GLY A 160 33.08 -18.92 -6.64
CA GLY A 160 34.42 -18.71 -6.11
C GLY A 160 34.84 -19.96 -5.34
N SER A 161 35.65 -20.77 -6.01
CA SER A 161 36.53 -21.74 -5.37
C SER A 161 37.34 -21.07 -4.26
N GLY A 162 37.23 -21.59 -3.04
CA GLY A 162 38.29 -21.60 -2.03
C GLY A 162 38.77 -20.25 -1.48
N GLY A 163 38.41 -19.97 -0.23
CA GLY A 163 39.07 -18.95 0.57
C GLY A 163 38.68 -19.06 2.05
N ARG A 164 39.46 -19.82 2.81
CA ARG A 164 39.45 -19.82 4.29
C ARG A 164 39.78 -18.42 4.80
N ILE A 165 38.92 -17.87 5.67
CA ILE A 165 39.14 -17.68 7.12
C ILE A 165 37.80 -17.27 7.76
#